data_AF-A0A3M1LH31-F1
#
_entry.id   AF-A0A3M1LH31-F1
#
_cell.length_a   1.000
_cell.length_b   1.000
_cell.length_c   1.000
_cell.angle_alpha   90.00
_cell.angle_beta   90.00
_cell.angle_gamma   90.00
#
_symmetry.space_group_name_H-M   'P 1'
#
loop_
_entity.id
_entity.type
_entity.pdbx_description
1 polymer ?
#
loop_
_entity_poly.entity_id
_entity_poly.type
_entity_poly.pdbx_seq_one_letter_code
_entity_poly.pdbx_strand_id
1 'polypeptide(L)'
;MTMFFRIAWVVCLVVGLRAAASGQTVNEGAWMVGGSAGLSVSNVADITMVTFGLNPSAGYFLQDDLAVGGQLGLAIIGGDVETTSAVSIVPFARYYFGSPFFAQ
;
A
#
# COMPACT_ATOMS: atom_id res chain seq x y z
N MET A 1 23.88 20.41 -12.27
CA MET A 1 23.19 20.66 -10.98
C MET A 1 21.79 21.26 -11.12
N THR A 2 21.14 21.19 -12.30
CA THR A 2 19.82 21.80 -12.58
C THR A 2 18.70 20.76 -12.74
N MET A 3 19.04 19.48 -12.84
CA MET A 3 18.09 18.38 -13.08
C MET A 3 17.43 17.89 -11.77
N PHE A 4 18.18 17.87 -10.66
CA PHE A 4 17.66 17.53 -9.32
C PHE A 4 16.58 18.50 -8.82
N PHE A 5 16.68 19.79 -9.18
CA PHE A 5 15.70 20.80 -8.79
C PHE A 5 14.34 20.57 -9.47
N ARG A 6 14.33 20.10 -10.73
CA ARG A 6 13.10 19.87 -11.51
C ARG A 6 12.32 18.64 -11.03
N ILE A 7 13.03 17.62 -10.54
CA ILE A 7 12.43 16.41 -9.97
C ILE A 7 11.77 16.73 -8.61
N ALA A 8 12.39 17.58 -7.78
CA ALA A 8 11.83 17.99 -6.50
C ALA A 8 10.46 18.71 -6.65
N TRP A 9 10.28 19.53 -7.70
CA TRP A 9 9.00 20.18 -7.98
C TRP A 9 7.92 19.21 -8.46
N VAL A 10 8.27 18.21 -9.27
CA VAL A 10 7.32 17.19 -9.74
C VAL A 10 6.89 16.27 -8.59
N VAL A 11 7.82 15.92 -7.69
CA VAL A 11 7.51 15.11 -6.49
C VAL A 11 6.64 15.90 -5.50
N CYS A 12 6.89 17.20 -5.28
CA CYS A 12 6.03 18.05 -4.46
C CYS A 12 4.63 18.26 -5.05
N LEU A 13 4.48 18.25 -6.38
CA LEU A 13 3.19 18.44 -7.05
C LEU A 13 2.29 17.19 -7.00
N VAL A 14 2.87 16.00 -6.79
CA VAL A 14 2.12 14.74 -6.58
C VAL A 14 1.72 14.53 -5.11
N VAL A 15 2.34 15.27 -4.17
CA VAL A 15 2.08 15.14 -2.71
C VAL A 15 1.14 16.25 -2.18
N GLY A 16 0.78 17.23 -3.01
CA GLY A 16 -0.09 18.34 -2.63
C GLY A 16 -1.58 18.00 -2.74
N LEU A 17 -2.28 18.09 -1.60
CA LEU A 17 -3.73 18.19 -1.45
C LEU A 17 -4.52 16.86 -1.36
N ARG A 18 -4.44 16.22 -0.19
CA ARG A 18 -5.59 15.51 0.40
C ARG A 18 -6.03 16.33 1.62
N ALA A 19 -6.75 17.42 1.36
CA ALA A 19 -7.40 18.17 2.42
C ALA A 19 -8.37 17.25 3.18
N ALA A 20 -8.48 17.47 4.49
CA ALA A 20 -9.27 16.68 5.43
C ALA A 20 -10.67 16.34 4.89
N ALA A 21 -10.94 15.05 4.75
CA ALA A 21 -12.30 14.53 4.59
C ALA A 21 -12.65 13.75 5.86
N SER A 22 -13.18 14.46 6.85
CA SER A 22 -13.93 13.83 7.93
C SER A 22 -15.17 13.17 7.32
N GLY A 23 -15.17 11.84 7.21
CA GLY A 23 -16.34 11.03 6.85
C GLY A 23 -16.64 10.91 5.35
N GLN A 24 -15.63 10.71 4.49
CA GLN A 24 -15.89 10.47 3.07
C GLN A 24 -16.46 9.06 2.86
N THR A 25 -17.78 8.95 2.70
CA THR A 25 -18.42 7.77 2.09
C THR A 25 -17.81 7.57 0.71
N VAL A 26 -17.37 6.35 0.40
CA VAL A 26 -16.84 6.02 -0.92
C VAL A 26 -17.96 5.43 -1.77
N ASN A 27 -18.30 6.12 -2.85
CA ASN A 27 -19.41 5.73 -3.73
C ASN A 27 -19.22 4.34 -4.36
N GLU A 28 -20.34 3.67 -4.61
CA GLU A 28 -20.43 2.52 -5.50
C GLU A 28 -19.74 2.80 -6.84
N GLY A 29 -19.07 1.78 -7.37
CA GLY A 29 -18.39 1.83 -8.65
C GLY A 29 -16.98 2.45 -8.61
N ALA A 30 -16.55 2.96 -7.45
CA ALA A 30 -15.20 3.45 -7.27
C ALA A 30 -14.17 2.31 -7.27
N TRP A 31 -12.95 2.63 -7.72
CA TRP A 31 -11.79 1.75 -7.61
C TRP A 31 -10.88 2.19 -6.48
N MET A 32 -10.46 1.26 -5.63
CA MET A 32 -9.34 1.43 -4.71
C MET A 32 -8.10 0.78 -5.29
N VAL A 33 -7.02 1.53 -5.42
CA VAL A 33 -5.71 1.00 -5.83
C VAL A 33 -4.69 1.47 -4.82
N GLY A 34 -3.86 0.55 -4.35
CA GLY A 34 -2.84 0.82 -3.35
C GLY A 34 -1.87 -0.34 -3.22
N GLY A 35 -1.16 -0.38 -2.12
CA GLY A 35 -0.25 -1.47 -1.80
C GLY A 35 0.86 -1.01 -0.88
N SER A 36 1.73 -1.94 -0.51
CA SER A 36 2.91 -1.65 0.30
C SER A 36 4.15 -2.25 -0.34
N ALA A 37 5.29 -1.60 -0.13
CA ALA A 37 6.60 -2.16 -0.42
C ALA A 37 7.44 -2.09 0.86
N GLY A 38 8.28 -3.08 1.08
CA GLY A 38 9.11 -3.17 2.27
C GLY A 38 10.48 -3.74 1.94
N LEU A 39 11.50 -3.19 2.59
CA LEU A 39 12.84 -3.74 2.63
C LEU A 39 13.21 -3.94 4.09
N SER A 40 13.67 -5.12 4.44
CA SER A 40 14.10 -5.47 5.80
C SER A 40 15.42 -6.19 5.73
N VAL A 41 16.35 -5.84 6.62
CA VAL A 41 17.62 -6.54 6.80
C VAL A 41 17.64 -7.10 8.21
N SER A 42 17.87 -8.40 8.32
CA SER A 42 17.94 -9.12 9.59
C SER A 42 19.28 -9.83 9.70
N ASN A 43 19.85 -9.84 10.90
CA ASN A 43 21.10 -10.54 11.19
C ASN A 43 20.82 -11.52 12.32
N VAL A 44 21.04 -12.81 12.08
CA VAL A 44 20.83 -13.88 13.07
C VAL A 44 22.05 -14.79 13.07
N ALA A 45 22.79 -14.81 14.18
CA ALA A 45 23.95 -15.68 14.38
C ALA A 45 24.91 -15.70 13.17
N ASP A 46 25.40 -14.51 12.79
CA ASP A 46 26.32 -14.25 11.67
C ASP A 46 25.76 -14.45 10.24
N ILE A 47 24.50 -14.84 10.11
CA ILE A 47 23.80 -14.92 8.81
C ILE A 47 23.05 -13.62 8.54
N THR A 48 23.35 -12.98 7.42
CA THR A 48 22.61 -11.79 6.95
C THR A 48 21.48 -12.20 6.02
N MET A 49 20.27 -11.72 6.29
CA MET A 49 19.11 -11.91 5.42
C MET A 49 18.54 -10.56 5.00
N VAL A 50 18.35 -10.38 3.71
CA VAL A 50 17.69 -9.23 3.10
C VAL A 50 16.36 -9.69 2.53
N THR A 51 15.27 -9.16 3.09
CA THR A 51 13.91 -9.43 2.63
C THR A 51 13.36 -8.21 1.91
N PHE A 52 12.98 -8.39 0.66
CA PHE A 52 12.21 -7.43 -0.12
C PHE A 52 10.79 -7.95 -0.30
N GLY A 53 9.80 -7.10 -0.05
CA GLY A 53 8.39 -7.40 -0.22
C GLY A 53 7.67 -6.34 -1.03
N LEU A 54 6.79 -6.75 -1.93
CA LEU A 54 5.90 -5.87 -2.70
C LEU A 54 4.48 -6.45 -2.68
N ASN A 55 3.52 -5.63 -2.29
CA ASN A 55 2.14 -6.03 -2.05
C ASN A 55 1.14 -5.07 -2.73
N PRO A 56 1.02 -5.04 -4.07
CA PRO A 56 0.00 -4.24 -4.73
C PRO A 56 -1.39 -4.81 -4.42
N SER A 57 -2.35 -3.92 -4.25
CA SER A 57 -3.74 -4.25 -3.96
C SER A 57 -4.67 -3.43 -4.84
N ALA A 58 -5.72 -4.08 -5.32
CA ALA A 58 -6.81 -3.42 -6.03
C ALA A 58 -8.14 -3.93 -5.49
N GLY A 59 -9.13 -3.04 -5.42
CA GLY A 59 -10.48 -3.35 -5.02
C GLY A 59 -11.50 -2.45 -5.70
N TYR A 60 -12.74 -2.88 -5.66
CA TYR A 60 -13.88 -2.25 -6.31
C TYR A 60 -15.03 -2.14 -5.31
N PHE A 61 -15.66 -0.97 -5.26
CA PHE A 61 -16.80 -0.71 -4.39
C PHE A 61 -18.07 -1.24 -5.06
N LEU A 62 -18.58 -2.38 -4.58
CA LEU A 62 -19.82 -2.99 -5.06
C LEU A 62 -21.07 -2.23 -4.58
N GLN A 63 -20.92 -1.52 -3.47
CA GLN A 63 -21.93 -0.66 -2.87
C GLN A 63 -21.17 0.47 -2.18
N ASP A 64 -21.87 1.57 -1.89
CA ASP A 64 -21.37 2.62 -1.00
C ASP A 64 -20.71 2.01 0.24
N ASP A 65 -19.45 2.39 0.46
CA ASP A 65 -18.58 1.93 1.55
C ASP A 65 -18.25 0.43 1.60
N LEU A 66 -18.72 -0.41 0.67
CA LEU A 66 -18.38 -1.83 0.60
C LEU A 66 -17.45 -2.14 -0.58
N ALA A 67 -16.19 -2.40 -0.30
CA ALA A 67 -15.20 -2.82 -1.27
C ALA A 67 -14.92 -4.32 -1.22
N VAL A 68 -14.75 -4.94 -2.38
CA VAL A 68 -14.14 -6.27 -2.53
C VAL A 68 -12.91 -6.16 -3.42
N GLY A 69 -11.90 -6.99 -3.19
CA GLY A 69 -10.67 -6.88 -3.93
C GLY A 69 -9.70 -8.01 -3.68
N GLY A 70 -8.48 -7.79 -4.16
CA GLY A 70 -7.38 -8.71 -3.99
C GLY A 70 -6.06 -7.99 -3.83
N GLN A 71 -5.15 -8.66 -3.17
CA GLN A 71 -3.77 -8.26 -3.02
C GLN A 71 -2.87 -9.35 -3.61
N LEU A 72 -1.87 -8.94 -4.39
CA LEU A 72 -0.78 -9.81 -4.78
C LEU A 72 0.36 -9.60 -3.80
N GLY A 73 0.96 -10.66 -3.28
CA GLY A 73 2.16 -10.58 -2.46
C GLY A 73 3.34 -11.16 -3.22
N LEU A 74 4.42 -10.39 -3.33
CA LEU A 74 5.70 -10.83 -3.86
C LEU A 74 6.73 -10.66 -2.74
N ALA A 75 7.46 -11.71 -2.42
CA ALA A 75 8.54 -11.65 -1.45
C ALA A 75 9.80 -12.29 -2.03
N ILE A 76 10.94 -11.66 -1.82
CA ILE A 76 12.27 -12.17 -2.13
C ILE A 76 13.08 -12.10 -0.84
N ILE A 77 13.57 -13.23 -0.39
CA ILE A 77 14.42 -13.36 0.80
C ILE A 77 15.78 -13.85 0.30
N GLY A 78 16.73 -12.93 0.22
CA GLY A 78 18.13 -13.26 -0.07
C GLY A 78 18.89 -13.47 1.23
N GLY A 79 19.61 -14.58 1.36
CA GLY A 79 20.58 -14.81 2.43
C GLY A 79 21.91 -15.30 1.89
N ASP A 80 22.90 -15.45 2.78
CA ASP A 80 24.26 -15.87 2.42
C ASP A 80 24.35 -17.26 1.77
N VAL A 81 23.34 -18.12 1.98
CA VAL A 81 23.33 -19.51 1.48
C VAL A 81 22.33 -19.70 0.35
N GLU A 82 21.11 -19.19 0.49
CA GLU A 82 20.04 -19.38 -0.49
C GLU A 82 19.20 -18.12 -0.67
N THR A 83 18.60 -17.98 -1.86
CA THR A 83 17.60 -16.97 -2.16
C THR A 83 16.26 -17.65 -2.41
N THR A 84 15.25 -17.29 -1.62
CA THR A 84 13.88 -17.81 -1.76
C THR A 84 12.97 -16.71 -2.28
N SER A 85 12.06 -17.06 -3.19
CA SER A 85 10.99 -16.16 -3.63
C SER A 85 9.62 -16.79 -3.37
N ALA A 86 8.65 -15.95 -3.04
CA ALA A 86 7.27 -16.36 -2.81
C ALA A 86 6.30 -15.41 -3.53
N VAL A 87 5.24 -16.01 -4.06
CA VAL A 87 4.12 -15.30 -4.68
C VAL A 87 2.83 -15.74 -3.98
N SER A 88 1.99 -14.78 -3.60
CA SER A 88 0.70 -15.03 -2.97
C SER A 88 -0.40 -14.17 -3.58
N ILE A 89 -1.63 -14.66 -3.46
CA ILE A 89 -2.84 -13.96 -3.88
C ILE A 89 -3.80 -14.02 -2.70
N VAL A 90 -4.28 -12.87 -2.24
CA VAL A 90 -5.13 -12.74 -1.05
C VAL A 90 -6.38 -11.95 -1.41
N PRO A 91 -7.56 -12.57 -1.50
CA PRO A 91 -8.81 -11.83 -1.65
C PRO A 91 -9.20 -11.13 -0.33
N PHE A 92 -9.93 -10.01 -0.43
CA PHE A 92 -10.46 -9.30 0.74
C PHE A 92 -11.83 -8.68 0.45
N ALA A 93 -12.56 -8.40 1.54
CA ALA A 93 -13.71 -7.51 1.56
C ALA A 93 -13.54 -6.50 2.71
N ARG A 94 -13.96 -5.25 2.52
CA ARG A 94 -13.83 -4.18 3.51
C ARG A 94 -15.06 -3.29 3.48
N TYR A 95 -15.58 -2.98 4.67
CA TYR A 95 -16.66 -2.03 4.86
C TYR A 95 -16.15 -0.79 5.62
N TYR A 96 -16.48 0.41 5.13
CA TYR A 96 -16.05 1.68 5.72
C TYR A 96 -17.19 2.29 6.56
N PHE A 97 -16.92 2.56 7.84
CA PHE A 97 -17.90 3.21 8.71
C PHE A 97 -17.65 4.72 8.72
N GLY A 98 -18.60 5.50 8.22
CA GLY A 98 -18.62 6.95 8.38
C GLY A 98 -19.32 7.34 9.68
N SER A 99 -18.58 7.77 10.70
CA SER A 99 -19.18 8.40 11.89
C SER A 99 -18.56 9.78 12.14
N PRO A 100 -19.28 10.89 11.90
CA PRO A 100 -18.99 12.13 12.58
C PRO A 100 -19.68 12.08 13.95
N PHE A 101 -19.05 11.46 14.95
CA PHE A 101 -19.48 11.70 16.33
C PHE A 101 -18.88 13.05 16.75
N PHE A 102 -19.69 14.09 16.66
CA PHE A 102 -19.52 15.28 17.50
C PHE A 102 -20.70 15.27 18.45
N ALA A 103 -20.49 14.74 19.65
CA ALA A 103 -21.41 14.97 20.75
C ALA A 103 -21.32 16.46 21.11
N GLN A 104 -22.43 17.18 20.94
CA GLN A 104 -22.64 18.52 21.48
C GLN A 104 -23.18 18.41 22.91
#